data_AF-A0A960ZCY4-F1
#
_entry.id   AF-A0A960ZCY4-F1
#
_cell.length_a   1.000
_cell.length_b   1.000
_cell.length_c   1.000
_cell.angle_alpha   90.00
_cell.angle_beta   90.00
_cell.angle_gamma   90.00
#
_symmetry.space_group_name_H-M   'P 1'
#
loop_
_entity.id
_entity.type
_entity.pdbx_description
1 polymer ?
#
loop_
_entity_poly.entity_id
_entity_poly.type
_entity_poly.pdbx_seq_one_letter_code
_entity_poly.pdbx_strand_id
1 'polypeptide(L)'
;MRNKDFIEKIESFIIKNNLSEAINLLLDFIRDKDKKLYHMTIIQASRLSHLREQEISGTISTETKRIEYNKISQAILRILDYIRELPDYEYSNKKLSSDEFDHMNTLKMKKSSILEKLGYMYQKEIMFADGAKKYEMKQEIKELEQELQAVESKLVT
;
A
#
# COMPACT_ATOMS: atom_id res chain seq x y z
N MET A 1 19.48 -4.02 0.01
CA MET A 1 19.05 -4.42 -1.35
C MET A 1 19.07 -3.16 -2.21
N ARG A 2 19.71 -3.17 -3.39
CA ARG A 2 19.78 -1.99 -4.28
C ARG A 2 18.42 -1.75 -4.94
N ASN A 3 18.18 -0.56 -5.51
CA ASN A 3 16.90 -0.25 -6.15
C ASN A 3 16.60 -1.25 -7.28
N LYS A 4 17.61 -1.63 -8.05
CA LYS A 4 17.49 -2.63 -9.12
C LYS A 4 16.97 -3.99 -8.61
N ASP A 5 17.62 -4.55 -7.59
CA ASP A 5 17.23 -5.85 -7.01
C ASP A 5 15.82 -5.79 -6.40
N PHE A 6 15.47 -4.65 -5.80
CA PHE A 6 14.14 -4.38 -5.26
C PHE A 6 13.08 -4.38 -6.37
N ILE A 7 13.33 -3.64 -7.46
CA ILE A 7 12.41 -3.53 -8.60
C ILE A 7 12.18 -4.90 -9.23
N GLU A 8 13.26 -5.64 -9.52
CA GLU A 8 13.17 -7.00 -10.11
C GLU A 8 12.33 -7.94 -9.23
N LYS A 9 12.46 -7.82 -7.90
CA LYS A 9 11.66 -8.59 -6.96
C LYS A 9 10.18 -8.23 -7.02
N ILE A 10 9.84 -6.94 -7.08
CA ILE A 10 8.44 -6.50 -7.23
C ILE A 10 7.86 -6.97 -8.57
N GLU A 11 8.60 -6.82 -9.67
CA GLU A 11 8.18 -7.29 -11.00
C GLU A 11 7.92 -8.80 -11.00
N SER A 12 8.75 -9.59 -10.31
CA SER A 12 8.53 -11.03 -10.17
C SER A 12 7.22 -11.37 -9.45
N PHE A 13 6.79 -10.56 -8.48
CA PHE A 13 5.50 -10.74 -7.81
C PHE A 13 4.33 -10.39 -8.73
N ILE A 14 4.46 -9.31 -9.52
CA ILE A 14 3.44 -8.92 -10.51
C ILE A 14 3.26 -10.02 -11.55
N ILE A 15 4.34 -10.58 -12.09
CA ILE A 15 4.30 -11.69 -13.07
C ILE A 15 3.58 -12.92 -12.48
N LYS A 16 3.80 -13.20 -11.20
CA LYS A 16 3.14 -14.30 -10.48
C LYS A 16 1.71 -13.96 -10.01
N ASN A 17 1.17 -12.80 -10.40
CA ASN A 17 -0.10 -12.26 -9.95
C ASN A 17 -0.23 -12.13 -8.41
N ASN A 18 0.91 -11.99 -7.71
CA ASN A 18 0.95 -11.79 -6.26
C ASN A 18 1.04 -10.30 -5.93
N LEU A 19 -0.04 -9.57 -6.21
CA LEU A 19 -0.08 -8.12 -6.01
C LEU A 19 -0.03 -7.69 -4.55
N SER A 20 -0.46 -8.54 -3.60
CA SER A 20 -0.33 -8.21 -2.18
C SER A 20 1.12 -8.12 -1.77
N GLU A 21 1.94 -9.07 -2.18
CA GLU A 21 3.33 -9.11 -1.76
C GLU A 21 4.13 -8.02 -2.47
N ALA A 22 3.77 -7.72 -3.72
CA ALA A 22 4.27 -6.55 -4.44
C ALA A 22 3.95 -5.25 -3.67
N ILE A 23 2.69 -5.00 -3.32
CA ILE A 23 2.26 -3.78 -2.63
C ILE A 23 2.86 -3.67 -1.24
N ASN A 24 2.86 -4.74 -0.45
CA ASN A 24 3.41 -4.74 0.90
C ASN A 24 4.91 -4.42 0.89
N LEU A 25 5.66 -5.07 0.01
CA LEU A 25 7.09 -4.82 -0.13
C LEU A 25 7.36 -3.38 -0.61
N LEU A 26 6.49 -2.84 -1.47
CA LEU A 26 6.57 -1.46 -1.96
C LEU A 26 6.30 -0.44 -0.86
N LEU A 27 5.26 -0.64 -0.05
CA LEU A 27 4.94 0.22 1.10
C LEU A 27 6.12 0.29 2.07
N ASP A 28 6.74 -0.84 2.40
CA ASP A 28 7.87 -0.87 3.32
C ASP A 28 9.12 -0.22 2.73
N PHE A 29 9.32 -0.27 1.41
CA PHE A 29 10.47 0.33 0.77
C PHE A 29 10.39 1.86 0.66
N ILE A 30 9.21 2.43 0.39
CA ILE A 30 9.04 3.87 0.14
C ILE A 30 8.58 4.68 1.35
N ARG A 31 8.16 4.02 2.45
CA ARG A 31 7.55 4.64 3.66
C ARG A 31 8.23 5.95 4.07
N ASP A 32 9.54 5.91 4.24
CA ASP A 32 10.34 7.03 4.75
C ASP A 32 11.10 7.79 3.65
N LYS A 33 10.82 7.50 2.37
CA LYS A 33 11.60 8.01 1.22
C LYS A 33 10.84 9.04 0.40
N ASP A 34 9.59 8.74 0.07
CA ASP A 34 8.75 9.63 -0.73
C ASP A 34 7.29 9.50 -0.30
N LYS A 35 6.78 10.55 0.37
CA LYS A 35 5.41 10.60 0.88
C LYS A 35 4.37 10.47 -0.25
N LYS A 36 4.64 11.01 -1.44
CA LYS A 36 3.72 10.95 -2.58
C LYS A 36 3.64 9.53 -3.15
N LEU A 37 4.79 8.87 -3.37
CA LEU A 37 4.82 7.47 -3.82
C LEU A 37 4.20 6.55 -2.77
N TYR A 38 4.44 6.83 -1.49
CA TYR A 38 3.79 6.12 -0.39
C TYR A 38 2.27 6.22 -0.49
N HIS A 39 1.71 7.42 -0.58
CA HIS A 39 0.26 7.62 -0.74
C HIS A 39 -0.31 6.91 -1.98
N MET A 40 0.38 7.00 -3.12
CA MET A 40 -0.04 6.31 -4.35
C MET A 40 -0.10 4.79 -4.15
N THR A 41 0.82 4.24 -3.37
CA THR A 41 0.86 2.81 -3.05
C THR A 41 -0.26 2.41 -2.08
N ILE A 42 -0.57 3.25 -1.08
CA ILE A 42 -1.72 3.05 -0.18
C ILE A 42 -3.02 2.96 -0.98
N ILE A 43 -3.21 3.84 -1.97
CA ILE A 43 -4.40 3.81 -2.84
C ILE A 43 -4.50 2.47 -3.58
N GLN A 44 -3.39 1.94 -4.09
CA GLN A 44 -3.42 0.63 -4.75
C GLN A 44 -3.70 -0.51 -3.76
N ALA A 45 -3.18 -0.42 -2.52
CA ALA A 45 -3.47 -1.40 -1.47
C ALA A 45 -4.97 -1.46 -1.15
N SER A 46 -5.60 -0.29 -0.95
CA SER A 46 -7.03 -0.19 -0.69
C SER A 46 -7.87 -0.73 -1.86
N ARG A 47 -7.52 -0.38 -3.11
CA ARG A 47 -8.19 -0.92 -4.31
C ARG A 47 -8.09 -2.44 -4.40
N LEU A 48 -6.92 -3.01 -4.08
CA LEU A 48 -6.73 -4.47 -4.07
C LEU A 48 -7.57 -5.15 -2.98
N SER A 49 -7.66 -4.54 -1.78
CA SER A 49 -8.51 -5.05 -0.70
C SER A 49 -9.97 -5.11 -1.13
N HIS A 50 -10.50 -4.00 -1.65
CA HIS A 50 -11.87 -3.93 -2.12
C HIS A 50 -12.16 -4.93 -3.24
N LEU A 51 -11.22 -5.09 -4.17
CA LEU A 51 -11.35 -6.07 -5.25
C LEU A 51 -11.45 -7.50 -4.73
N ARG A 52 -10.72 -7.84 -3.67
CA ARG A 52 -10.78 -9.16 -3.02
C ARG A 52 -12.08 -9.37 -2.26
N GLU A 53 -12.60 -8.36 -1.60
CA GLU A 53 -13.91 -8.44 -0.96
C GLU A 53 -15.02 -8.69 -1.99
N GLN A 54 -14.94 -8.03 -3.14
CA GLN A 54 -15.85 -8.26 -4.25
C GLN A 54 -15.72 -9.68 -4.83
N GLU A 55 -14.50 -10.20 -4.91
CA GLU A 55 -14.24 -11.59 -5.32
C GLU A 55 -14.81 -12.60 -4.32
N ILE A 56 -14.58 -12.41 -3.01
CA ILE A 56 -15.09 -13.28 -1.95
C ILE A 56 -16.61 -13.25 -1.89
N SER A 57 -17.22 -12.09 -2.07
CA SER A 57 -18.68 -11.91 -2.08
C SER A 57 -19.35 -12.34 -3.39
N GLY A 58 -18.57 -12.66 -4.43
CA GLY A 58 -19.09 -13.03 -5.75
C GLY A 58 -19.78 -11.86 -6.49
N THR A 59 -19.49 -10.62 -6.13
CA THR A 59 -20.14 -9.41 -6.68
C THR A 59 -19.43 -8.83 -7.90
N ILE A 60 -18.31 -9.43 -8.32
CA ILE A 60 -17.51 -9.00 -9.48
C ILE A 60 -17.42 -10.09 -10.54
N SER A 61 -17.53 -9.70 -11.82
CA SER A 61 -17.30 -10.60 -12.94
C SER A 61 -15.81 -10.90 -13.13
N THR A 62 -15.49 -12.06 -13.73
CA THR A 62 -14.11 -12.44 -14.05
C THR A 62 -13.41 -11.42 -14.96
N GLU A 63 -14.15 -10.84 -15.91
CA GLU A 63 -13.62 -9.82 -16.82
C GLU A 63 -13.27 -8.52 -16.08
N THR A 64 -14.21 -8.00 -15.28
CA THR A 64 -13.97 -6.79 -14.47
C THR A 64 -12.82 -7.01 -13.49
N LYS A 65 -12.75 -8.20 -12.87
CA LYS A 65 -11.63 -8.58 -12.00
C LYS A 65 -10.30 -8.47 -12.72
N ARG A 66 -10.18 -9.07 -13.91
CA ARG A 66 -8.95 -9.03 -14.71
C ARG A 66 -8.55 -7.61 -15.09
N ILE A 67 -9.52 -6.76 -15.46
CA ILE A 67 -9.28 -5.35 -15.79
C ILE A 67 -8.75 -4.60 -14.56
N GLU A 68 -9.36 -4.76 -13.39
CA GLU A 68 -8.93 -4.05 -12.17
C GLU A 68 -7.55 -4.55 -11.68
N TYR A 69 -7.29 -5.85 -11.70
CA TYR A 69 -5.95 -6.40 -11.42
C TYR A 69 -4.88 -5.81 -12.35
N ASN A 70 -5.17 -5.68 -13.65
CA ASN A 70 -4.25 -5.07 -14.61
C ASN A 70 -4.01 -3.58 -14.33
N LYS A 71 -5.06 -2.83 -13.97
CA LYS A 71 -4.92 -1.41 -13.60
C LYS A 71 -4.05 -1.22 -12.36
N ILE A 72 -4.21 -2.07 -11.34
CA ILE A 72 -3.39 -2.05 -10.13
C ILE A 72 -1.94 -2.39 -10.50
N SER A 73 -1.72 -3.44 -11.30
CA SER A 73 -0.39 -3.84 -11.78
C SER A 73 0.31 -2.71 -12.54
N GLN A 74 -0.39 -2.05 -13.47
CA GLN A 74 0.16 -0.91 -14.21
C GLN A 74 0.48 0.28 -13.31
N ALA A 75 -0.34 0.56 -12.30
CA ALA A 75 -0.05 1.62 -11.34
C ALA A 75 1.21 1.32 -10.52
N ILE A 76 1.39 0.06 -10.10
CA ILE A 76 2.61 -0.38 -9.41
C ILE A 76 3.82 -0.24 -10.33
N LEU A 77 3.74 -0.68 -11.59
CA LEU A 77 4.84 -0.55 -12.55
C LEU A 77 5.27 0.91 -12.75
N ARG A 78 4.32 1.85 -12.81
CA ARG A 78 4.63 3.28 -12.88
C ARG A 78 5.37 3.77 -11.63
N ILE A 79 4.99 3.30 -10.44
CA ILE A 79 5.72 3.62 -9.20
C ILE A 79 7.15 3.08 -9.26
N LEU A 80 7.35 1.87 -9.82
CA LEU A 80 8.69 1.32 -10.02
C LEU A 80 9.51 2.14 -11.03
N ASP A 81 8.89 2.65 -12.10
CA ASP A 81 9.55 3.55 -13.05
C ASP A 81 10.07 4.81 -12.35
N TYR A 82 9.29 5.41 -11.45
CA TYR A 82 9.78 6.52 -10.63
C TYR A 82 10.93 6.10 -9.70
N ILE A 83 10.86 4.91 -9.08
CA ILE A 83 11.92 4.42 -8.20
C ILE A 83 13.23 4.15 -8.97
N ARG A 84 13.17 3.78 -10.26
CA ARG A 84 14.36 3.60 -11.12
C ARG A 84 15.17 4.90 -11.25
N GLU A 85 14.50 6.04 -11.20
CA GLU A 85 15.11 7.36 -11.36
C GLU A 85 15.65 7.92 -10.04
N LEU A 86 15.30 7.31 -8.90
CA LEU A 86 15.78 7.74 -7.59
C LEU A 86 17.18 7.18 -7.29
N PRO A 87 18.01 7.92 -6.51
CA PRO A 87 19.30 7.41 -6.04
C PRO A 87 19.14 6.09 -5.27
N ASP A 88 20.13 5.21 -5.36
CA ASP A 88 20.11 3.89 -4.74
C ASP A 88 19.88 3.99 -3.23
N TYR A 89 18.87 3.28 -2.72
CA TYR A 89 18.57 3.24 -1.30
C TYR A 89 18.89 1.87 -0.72
N GLU A 90 19.54 1.82 0.44
CA GLU A 90 19.72 0.57 1.17
C GLU A 90 18.42 0.12 1.84
N TYR A 91 17.80 -0.92 1.28
CA TYR A 91 16.71 -1.62 1.95
C TYR A 91 17.26 -2.73 2.85
N SER A 92 17.03 -2.62 4.17
CA SER A 92 17.33 -3.66 5.16
C SER A 92 16.08 -4.49 5.43
N ASN A 93 16.18 -5.81 5.24
CA ASN A 93 15.08 -6.73 5.47
C ASN A 93 15.39 -7.52 6.77
N LYS A 94 14.79 -7.13 7.89
CA LYS A 94 14.99 -7.81 9.18
C LYS A 94 14.17 -9.11 9.16
N LYS A 95 14.82 -10.26 9.30
CA LYS A 95 14.13 -11.56 9.48
C LYS A 95 13.69 -11.67 10.94
N LEU A 96 12.45 -12.09 11.16
CA LEU A 96 11.82 -12.20 12.48
C LEU A 96 11.74 -13.66 12.96
N SER A 97 11.63 -13.83 14.27
CA SER A 97 11.47 -15.11 14.97
C SER A 97 10.00 -15.55 15.05
N SER A 98 9.77 -16.80 15.47
CA SER A 98 8.45 -17.46 15.48
C SER A 98 7.43 -16.81 16.43
N ASP A 99 7.86 -16.28 17.57
CA ASP A 99 6.95 -15.74 18.59
C ASP A 99 6.53 -14.29 18.30
N GLU A 100 7.30 -13.59 17.46
CA GLU A 100 6.95 -12.26 16.95
C GLU A 100 5.83 -12.32 15.89
N PHE A 101 5.54 -13.50 15.35
CA PHE A 101 4.65 -13.70 14.21
C PHE A 101 3.19 -13.32 14.50
N ASP A 102 2.62 -13.74 15.64
CA ASP A 102 1.20 -13.52 15.97
C ASP A 102 0.91 -12.08 16.39
N HIS A 103 1.83 -11.47 17.15
CA HIS A 103 1.76 -10.05 17.48
C HIS A 103 1.88 -9.19 16.21
N MET A 104 2.78 -9.57 15.31
CA MET A 104 2.89 -8.93 14.01
C MET A 104 1.68 -9.14 13.12
N ASN A 105 1.03 -10.30 13.14
CA ASN A 105 -0.20 -10.52 12.36
C ASN A 105 -1.30 -9.57 12.84
N THR A 106 -1.45 -9.39 14.15
CA THR A 106 -2.38 -8.39 14.70
C THR A 106 -2.04 -6.97 14.26
N LEU A 107 -0.76 -6.58 14.33
CA LEU A 107 -0.30 -5.27 13.88
C LEU A 107 -0.46 -5.09 12.35
N LYS A 108 -0.25 -6.15 11.55
CA LYS A 108 -0.48 -6.16 10.09
C LYS A 108 -1.96 -6.01 9.74
N MET A 109 -2.85 -6.70 10.46
CA MET A 109 -4.29 -6.53 10.28
C MET A 109 -4.71 -5.09 10.62
N LYS A 110 -4.21 -4.56 11.74
CA LYS A 110 -4.46 -3.17 12.14
C LYS A 110 -3.93 -2.19 11.09
N LYS A 111 -2.71 -2.39 10.60
CA LYS A 111 -2.12 -1.63 9.50
C LYS A 111 -3.00 -1.69 8.25
N SER A 112 -3.45 -2.87 7.86
CA SER A 112 -4.34 -3.06 6.69
C SER A 112 -5.63 -2.25 6.81
N SER A 113 -6.27 -2.29 7.99
CA SER A 113 -7.51 -1.52 8.24
C SER A 113 -7.27 -0.01 8.16
N ILE A 114 -6.16 0.48 8.71
CA ILE A 114 -5.82 1.92 8.64
C ILE A 114 -5.53 2.34 7.19
N LEU A 115 -4.78 1.52 6.44
CA LEU A 115 -4.47 1.76 5.03
C LEU A 115 -5.73 1.81 4.16
N GLU A 116 -6.68 0.93 4.42
CA GLU A 116 -7.97 0.92 3.72
C GLU A 116 -8.75 2.22 3.96
N LYS A 117 -8.86 2.65 5.23
CA LYS A 117 -9.50 3.93 5.60
C LYS A 117 -8.80 5.12 4.98
N LEU A 118 -7.46 5.17 5.02
CA LEU A 118 -6.68 6.22 4.38
C LEU A 118 -6.91 6.27 2.87
N GLY A 119 -6.91 5.11 2.20
CA GLY A 119 -7.18 5.03 0.76
C GLY A 119 -8.53 5.62 0.39
N TYR A 120 -9.58 5.27 1.13
CA TYR A 120 -10.91 5.84 0.97
C TYR A 120 -10.93 7.36 1.18
N MET A 121 -10.26 7.84 2.22
CA MET A 121 -10.22 9.26 2.57
C MET A 121 -9.47 10.09 1.52
N TYR A 122 -8.30 9.64 1.04
CA TYR A 122 -7.59 10.32 -0.04
C TYR A 122 -8.39 10.36 -1.34
N GLN A 123 -9.06 9.26 -1.69
CA GLN A 123 -9.90 9.22 -2.90
C GLN A 123 -11.06 10.23 -2.79
N LYS A 124 -11.70 10.32 -1.63
CA LYS A 124 -12.75 11.30 -1.38
C LYS A 124 -12.23 12.74 -1.37
N GLU A 125 -11.07 13.02 -0.78
CA GLU A 125 -10.48 14.38 -0.73
C GLU A 125 -10.31 14.97 -2.15
N ILE A 126 -9.98 14.12 -3.14
CA ILE A 126 -9.84 14.50 -4.55
C ILE A 126 -11.20 14.87 -5.16
N MET A 127 -12.31 14.30 -4.68
CA MET A 127 -13.65 14.46 -5.23
C MET A 127 -14.47 15.60 -4.60
N PHE A 128 -14.11 16.08 -3.40
CA PHE A 128 -14.86 17.13 -2.71
C PHE A 128 -14.40 18.55 -3.11
N ALA A 129 -15.36 19.38 -3.52
CA ALA A 129 -15.16 20.81 -3.81
C ALA A 129 -15.43 21.72 -2.59
N ASP A 130 -16.10 21.22 -1.55
CA ASP A 130 -16.46 21.98 -0.34
C ASP A 130 -15.27 22.10 0.62
N GLY A 131 -14.84 23.35 0.89
CA GLY A 131 -13.67 23.65 1.70
C GLY A 131 -13.77 23.25 3.17
N ALA A 132 -14.96 23.29 3.77
CA ALA A 132 -15.14 22.91 5.18
C ALA A 132 -15.01 21.40 5.36
N LYS A 133 -15.69 20.63 4.51
CA LYS A 133 -15.58 19.15 4.49
C LYS A 133 -14.16 18.70 4.16
N LYS A 134 -13.47 19.41 3.26
CA LYS A 134 -12.07 19.12 2.94
C LYS A 134 -11.14 19.35 4.13
N TYR A 135 -11.41 20.35 4.98
CA TYR A 135 -10.63 20.60 6.19
C TYR A 135 -10.83 19.48 7.23
N GLU A 136 -12.08 19.08 7.49
CA GLU A 136 -12.41 17.98 8.39
C GLU A 136 -11.75 16.67 7.95
N MET A 137 -11.86 16.34 6.66
CA MET A 137 -11.20 15.16 6.08
C MET A 137 -9.68 15.19 6.23
N LYS A 138 -9.05 16.37 6.08
CA LYS A 138 -7.60 16.50 6.30
C LYS A 138 -7.18 16.25 7.74
N GLN A 139 -8.03 16.60 8.71
CA GLN A 139 -7.75 16.28 10.13
C GLN A 139 -7.86 14.77 10.37
N GLU A 140 -8.91 14.13 9.86
CA GLU A 140 -9.10 12.69 9.99
C GLU A 140 -8.00 11.89 9.26
N ILE A 141 -7.56 12.35 8.08
CA ILE A 141 -6.37 11.81 7.39
C ILE A 141 -5.13 11.93 8.29
N LYS A 142 -4.92 13.08 8.93
CA LYS A 142 -3.75 13.30 9.80
C LYS A 142 -3.77 12.38 11.01
N GLU A 143 -4.93 12.16 11.62
CA GLU A 143 -5.08 11.21 12.73
C GLU A 143 -4.79 9.77 12.31
N LEU A 144 -5.30 9.35 11.14
CA LEU A 144 -5.00 8.04 10.57
C LEU A 144 -3.52 7.88 10.18
N GLU A 145 -2.88 8.93 9.65
CA GLU A 145 -1.43 8.95 9.39
C GLU A 145 -0.61 8.74 10.69
N GLN A 146 -1.02 9.38 11.79
CA GLN A 146 -0.38 9.21 13.10
C GLN A 146 -0.60 7.79 13.66
N GLU A 147 -1.82 7.25 13.55
CA GLU A 147 -2.10 5.89 13.98
C GLU A 147 -1.30 4.87 13.17
N LEU A 148 -1.19 5.07 11.85
CA LEU A 148 -0.38 4.25 10.97
C LEU A 148 1.08 4.28 11.41
N GLN A 149 1.65 5.46 11.64
CA GLN A 149 3.03 5.62 12.11
C GLN A 149 3.28 4.91 13.46
N ALA A 150 2.31 4.94 14.38
CA ALA A 150 2.39 4.25 15.66
C ALA A 150 2.34 2.72 15.51
N VAL A 151 1.57 2.18 14.55
CA VAL A 151 1.57 0.75 14.23
C VAL A 151 2.86 0.35 13.52
N GLU A 152 3.35 1.20 12.63
CA GLU A 152 4.53 0.96 11.81
C GLU A 152 5.84 0.97 12.59
N SER A 153 5.98 1.86 13.56
CA SER A 153 7.10 1.86 14.51
C SER A 153 7.19 0.56 15.32
N LYS A 154 6.03 0.03 15.75
CA LYS A 154 5.94 -1.27 16.45
C LYS A 154 6.26 -2.47 15.56
N LEU A 155 6.16 -2.32 14.23
CA LEU A 155 6.52 -3.37 13.27
C LEU A 155 8.03 -3.39 12.93
N VAL A 156 8.77 -2.33 13.25
CA VAL A 156 10.22 -2.18 12.95
C VAL A 156 11.10 -2.51 14.16
N THR A 157 10.53 -2.47 15.38
CA THR A 157 11.23 -2.75 16.64
C THR A 157 11.50 -4.24 16.74
#